data_AF-A0A969KFC5-F1
#
_entry.id   AF-A0A969KFC5-F1
#
_cell.length_a   1.000
_cell.length_b   1.000
_cell.length_c   1.000
_cell.angle_alpha   90.00
_cell.angle_beta   90.00
_cell.angle_gamma   90.00
#
_symmetry.space_group_name_H-M   'P 1'
#
loop_
_entity.id
_entity.type
_entity.pdbx_description
1 polymer ?
#
loop_
_entity_poly.entity_id
_entity_poly.type
_entity_poly.pdbx_seq_one_letter_code
_entity_poly.pdbx_strand_id
1 'polypeptide(L)'
;MLLSRRLQRYFLGSLITFGSIAFGVAPQLEAKPTLFSWQQQAIAQVTQAQINQYAEAYLIIYGDNGMTSLLAEVETLIGKKPSWGIRCDQPSSINRLNNRQAISQVRDYCNKTLPSLIDGVIPRSTFNSITNQLPNNPTLQTQVEDAMLNILKQRQGN
;
A
#
# COMPACT_ATOMS: atom_id res chain seq x y z
N MET A 1 -20.40 -49.17 63.91
CA MET A 1 -20.28 -49.31 62.44
C MET A 1 -18.82 -49.08 62.07
N LEU A 2 -18.18 -50.05 61.43
CA LEU A 2 -16.71 -50.10 61.31
C LEU A 2 -16.18 -49.50 60.01
N LEU A 3 -14.92 -49.07 60.07
CA LEU A 3 -14.09 -48.60 58.97
C LEU A 3 -14.25 -49.47 57.71
N SER A 4 -14.40 -48.84 56.55
CA SER A 4 -13.25 -48.60 55.66
C SER A 4 -13.65 -48.05 54.28
N ARG A 5 -13.34 -46.77 54.01
CA ARG A 5 -13.30 -46.24 52.62
C ARG A 5 -12.03 -46.70 51.88
N ARG A 6 -11.73 -48.00 51.97
CA ARG A 6 -10.56 -48.65 51.33
C ARG A 6 -10.85 -48.90 49.85
N LEU A 7 -10.78 -47.86 49.04
CA LEU A 7 -10.49 -47.97 47.61
C LEU A 7 -9.81 -46.71 47.05
N GLN A 8 -9.12 -45.97 47.92
CA GLN A 8 -8.24 -44.84 47.56
C GLN A 8 -6.88 -45.33 47.02
N ARG A 9 -6.93 -46.33 46.13
CA ARG A 9 -5.82 -46.80 45.31
C ARG A 9 -6.27 -46.60 43.88
N TYR A 10 -5.64 -45.70 43.13
CA TYR A 10 -5.10 -46.00 41.80
C TYR A 10 -4.08 -44.93 41.38
N PHE A 11 -2.83 -45.40 41.29
CA PHE A 11 -1.73 -44.93 40.45
C PHE A 11 -1.19 -43.49 40.57
N LEU A 12 -0.02 -43.44 41.23
CA LEU A 12 1.18 -42.73 40.75
C LEU A 12 1.28 -42.68 39.21
N GLY A 13 1.60 -41.52 38.64
CA GLY A 13 1.90 -41.42 37.20
C GLY A 13 2.31 -40.03 36.71
N SER A 14 3.60 -39.90 36.39
CA SER A 14 4.20 -38.85 35.55
C SER A 14 4.33 -37.41 36.08
N LEU A 15 5.56 -37.04 36.41
CA LEU A 15 6.05 -35.66 36.33
C LEU A 15 6.10 -35.23 34.86
N ILE A 16 5.25 -34.28 34.45
CA ILE A 16 5.46 -33.55 33.19
C ILE A 16 6.14 -32.24 33.51
N THR A 17 7.44 -32.18 33.24
CA THR A 17 8.21 -30.94 33.23
C THR A 17 7.66 -30.04 32.14
N PHE A 18 7.00 -28.94 32.52
CA PHE A 18 6.64 -27.89 31.57
C PHE A 18 7.93 -27.21 31.08
N GLY A 19 8.43 -27.69 29.94
CA GLY A 19 9.51 -27.05 29.22
C GLY A 19 9.16 -25.61 28.91
N SER A 20 10.10 -24.70 29.16
CA SER A 20 9.94 -23.27 28.92
C SER A 20 9.53 -23.01 27.48
N ILE A 21 8.31 -22.52 27.27
CA ILE A 21 7.98 -21.84 26.02
C ILE A 21 8.78 -20.54 26.04
N ALA A 22 9.93 -20.59 25.37
CA ALA A 22 10.65 -19.39 24.95
C ALA A 22 9.79 -18.68 23.90
N PHE A 23 8.76 -17.96 24.36
CA PHE A 23 8.18 -16.88 23.60
C PHE A 23 9.25 -15.80 23.49
N GLY A 24 10.12 -15.98 22.50
CA GLY A 24 10.89 -14.90 21.94
C GLY A 24 9.90 -13.85 21.47
N VAL A 25 9.70 -12.82 22.30
CA VAL A 25 9.24 -11.53 21.84
C VAL A 25 10.29 -11.03 20.87
N ALA A 26 10.19 -11.43 19.60
CA ALA A 26 10.78 -10.69 18.53
C ALA A 26 10.05 -9.34 18.54
N PRO A 27 10.70 -8.22 18.89
CA PRO A 27 10.14 -6.94 18.57
C PRO A 27 10.15 -6.89 17.04
N GLN A 28 8.99 -7.14 16.43
CA GLN A 28 8.75 -6.80 15.04
C GLN A 28 8.72 -5.27 14.96
N LEU A 29 9.93 -4.71 15.02
CA LEU A 29 10.24 -3.31 14.76
C LEU A 29 9.65 -3.00 13.40
N GLU A 30 8.57 -2.22 13.41
CA GLU A 30 7.98 -1.66 12.21
C GLU A 30 9.10 -1.07 11.37
N ALA A 31 9.30 -1.62 10.18
CA ALA A 31 10.41 -1.25 9.32
C ALA A 31 10.16 0.14 8.73
N LYS A 32 10.39 1.19 9.53
CA LYS A 32 10.43 2.60 9.11
C LYS A 32 11.47 2.73 8.00
N PRO A 33 11.05 2.99 6.74
CA PRO A 33 12.00 3.21 5.68
C PRO A 33 12.48 4.67 5.77
N THR A 34 13.77 4.86 5.99
CA THR A 34 14.44 6.16 5.79
C THR A 34 15.26 6.09 4.50
N LEU A 35 14.91 6.99 3.56
CA LEU A 35 15.76 7.75 2.62
C LEU A 35 17.03 7.04 2.07
N PHE A 36 17.23 6.87 0.75
CA PHE A 36 17.47 7.91 -0.28
C PHE A 36 17.62 7.25 -1.68
N SER A 37 17.65 7.91 -2.84
CA SER A 37 17.33 9.31 -3.21
C SER A 37 17.06 9.46 -4.73
N TRP A 38 15.92 10.05 -5.07
CA TRP A 38 15.71 10.95 -6.23
C TRP A 38 14.83 12.05 -5.67
N GLN A 39 15.36 13.28 -5.51
CA GLN A 39 14.91 14.31 -4.54
C GLN A 39 13.51 14.09 -3.94
N GLN A 40 13.46 13.28 -2.89
CA GLN A 40 12.30 13.12 -2.03
C GLN A 40 12.22 14.36 -1.15
N GLN A 41 11.67 15.43 -1.70
CA GLN A 41 11.25 16.58 -0.91
C GLN A 41 10.10 16.12 -0.02
N ALA A 42 10.42 15.85 1.25
CA ALA A 42 9.44 15.82 2.30
C ALA A 42 8.82 17.23 2.37
N ILE A 43 7.63 17.38 1.81
CA ILE A 43 6.91 18.64 1.87
C ILE A 43 6.44 18.77 3.31
N ALA A 44 7.07 19.67 4.08
CA ALA A 44 6.85 19.77 5.53
C ALA A 44 5.38 19.98 5.90
N GLN A 45 4.61 20.64 5.03
CA GLN A 45 3.15 20.63 5.01
C GLN A 45 2.64 20.61 3.57
N VAL A 46 1.72 19.69 3.26
CA VAL A 46 1.02 19.68 1.97
C VAL A 46 0.02 20.85 1.97
N THR A 47 0.12 21.73 0.98
CA THR A 47 -0.77 22.89 0.85
C THR A 47 -2.11 22.51 0.19
N GLN A 48 -3.18 23.26 0.45
CA GLN A 48 -4.49 22.99 -0.18
C GLN A 48 -4.44 23.00 -1.71
N ALA A 49 -3.58 23.85 -2.31
CA ALA A 49 -3.36 23.86 -3.76
C ALA A 49 -2.80 22.51 -4.25
N GLN A 50 -1.81 21.95 -3.53
CA GLN A 50 -1.24 20.64 -3.84
C GLN A 50 -2.22 19.49 -3.59
N ILE A 51 -3.11 19.60 -2.60
CA ILE A 51 -4.20 18.63 -2.37
C ILE A 51 -5.17 18.63 -3.55
N ASN A 52 -5.59 19.80 -4.03
CA ASN A 52 -6.48 19.93 -5.18
C ASN A 52 -5.82 19.40 -6.47
N GLN A 53 -4.56 19.78 -6.73
CA GLN A 53 -3.77 19.27 -7.86
C GLN A 53 -3.57 17.76 -7.80
N TYR A 54 -3.37 17.19 -6.60
CA TYR A 54 -3.26 15.76 -6.41
C TYR A 54 -4.58 15.04 -6.70
N ALA A 55 -5.69 15.57 -6.16
CA ALA A 55 -7.02 15.04 -6.41
C ALA A 55 -7.39 15.07 -7.89
N GLU A 56 -7.07 16.16 -8.60
CA GLU A 56 -7.26 16.26 -10.05
C GLU A 56 -6.40 15.25 -10.82
N ALA A 57 -5.10 15.17 -10.53
CA ALA A 57 -4.21 14.21 -11.16
C ALA A 57 -4.65 12.76 -10.88
N TYR A 58 -5.12 12.45 -9.67
CA TYR A 58 -5.66 11.14 -9.32
C TYR A 58 -6.91 10.81 -10.15
N LEU A 59 -7.84 11.76 -10.30
CA LEU A 59 -9.03 11.61 -11.15
C LEU A 59 -8.66 11.45 -12.63
N ILE A 60 -7.59 12.08 -13.12
CA ILE A 60 -7.09 11.88 -14.50
C ILE A 60 -6.50 10.46 -14.68
N ILE A 61 -5.72 9.96 -13.71
CA ILE A 61 -5.07 8.63 -13.79
C ILE A 61 -6.10 7.50 -13.72
N TYR A 62 -7.10 7.63 -12.83
CA TYR A 62 -8.00 6.54 -12.46
C TYR A 62 -9.44 6.71 -12.97
N GLY A 63 -9.88 7.92 -13.33
CA GLY A 63 -11.26 8.19 -13.77
C GLY A 63 -11.61 7.56 -15.12
N ASP A 64 -10.71 7.63 -16.10
CA ASP A 64 -10.92 7.11 -17.45
C ASP A 64 -10.51 5.62 -17.59
N ASN A 65 -10.41 4.90 -16.47
CA ASN A 65 -9.99 3.49 -16.39
C ASN A 65 -8.60 3.12 -16.94
N GLY A 66 -7.82 4.06 -17.49
CA GLY A 66 -6.53 3.76 -18.14
C GLY A 66 -5.54 2.98 -17.28
N MET A 67 -5.36 3.36 -16.02
CA MET A 67 -4.55 2.59 -15.06
C MET A 67 -5.21 1.24 -14.71
N THR A 68 -6.53 1.19 -14.58
CA THR A 68 -7.28 -0.05 -14.27
C THR A 68 -7.12 -1.09 -15.38
N SER A 69 -7.23 -0.69 -16.64
CA SER A 69 -7.04 -1.57 -17.81
C SER A 69 -5.59 -2.07 -17.89
N LEU A 70 -4.59 -1.20 -17.68
CA LEU A 70 -3.19 -1.61 -17.61
C LEU A 70 -2.96 -2.69 -16.54
N LEU A 71 -3.54 -2.51 -15.35
CA LEU A 71 -3.42 -3.50 -14.27
C LEU A 71 -4.10 -4.83 -14.67
N ALA A 72 -5.27 -4.80 -15.30
CA ALA A 72 -5.95 -6.00 -15.77
C ALA A 72 -5.17 -6.76 -16.88
N GLU A 73 -4.55 -6.04 -17.80
CA GLU A 73 -3.64 -6.61 -18.82
C GLU A 73 -2.41 -7.26 -18.17
N VAL A 74 -1.79 -6.58 -17.20
CA VAL A 74 -0.66 -7.12 -16.43
C VAL A 74 -1.05 -8.37 -15.64
N GLU A 75 -2.21 -8.36 -14.98
CA GLU A 75 -2.74 -9.53 -14.26
C GLU A 75 -2.96 -10.73 -15.20
N THR A 76 -3.45 -10.47 -16.41
CA THR A 76 -3.61 -11.48 -17.47
C THR A 76 -2.25 -12.04 -17.92
N LEU A 77 -1.25 -11.18 -18.14
CA LEU A 77 0.09 -11.60 -18.59
C LEU A 77 0.86 -12.41 -17.54
N ILE A 78 0.66 -12.16 -16.24
CA ILE A 78 1.32 -12.90 -15.16
C ILE A 78 0.45 -14.03 -14.57
N GLY A 79 -0.78 -14.18 -15.06
CA GLY A 79 -1.75 -15.20 -14.64
C GLY A 79 -2.29 -15.05 -13.21
N LYS A 80 -2.13 -13.88 -12.57
CA LYS A 80 -2.58 -13.61 -11.19
C LYS A 80 -2.54 -12.13 -10.82
N LYS A 81 -3.29 -11.76 -9.80
CA LYS A 81 -3.16 -10.48 -9.10
C LYS A 81 -1.88 -10.43 -8.25
N PRO A 82 -1.02 -9.39 -8.38
CA PRO A 82 0.10 -9.17 -7.46
C PRO A 82 -0.38 -8.94 -6.01
N SER A 83 0.33 -9.49 -5.04
CA SER A 83 0.11 -9.21 -3.61
C SER A 83 0.81 -7.92 -3.11
N TRP A 84 1.27 -7.07 -4.05
CA TRP A 84 1.94 -5.80 -3.78
C TRP A 84 1.48 -4.76 -4.81
N GLY A 85 1.53 -3.47 -4.45
CA GLY A 85 1.24 -2.39 -5.39
C GLY A 85 2.33 -2.29 -6.46
N ILE A 86 1.94 -2.32 -7.75
CA ILE A 86 2.81 -1.93 -8.86
C ILE A 86 2.93 -0.41 -8.83
N ARG A 87 4.16 0.10 -8.79
CA ARG A 87 4.46 1.50 -8.51
C ARG A 87 5.49 2.06 -9.49
N CYS A 88 5.12 3.12 -10.22
CA CYS A 88 6.02 3.80 -11.16
C CYS A 88 7.27 4.39 -10.48
N ASP A 89 7.17 4.77 -9.21
CA ASP A 89 8.29 5.30 -8.42
C ASP A 89 9.13 4.21 -7.73
N GLN A 90 8.75 2.93 -7.86
CA GLN A 90 9.46 1.80 -7.28
C GLN A 90 9.79 0.75 -8.36
N PRO A 91 10.90 0.88 -9.10
CA PRO A 91 11.28 -0.06 -10.17
C PRO A 91 11.34 -1.54 -9.73
N SER A 92 11.66 -1.81 -8.47
CA SER A 92 11.63 -3.17 -7.91
C SER A 92 10.22 -3.77 -7.83
N SER A 93 9.17 -2.96 -7.65
CA SER A 93 7.78 -3.41 -7.70
C SER A 93 7.38 -3.89 -9.10
N ILE A 94 7.89 -3.23 -10.14
CA ILE A 94 7.68 -3.57 -11.55
C ILE A 94 8.50 -4.82 -11.90
N ASN A 95 9.78 -4.84 -11.54
CA ASN A 95 10.67 -5.97 -11.85
C ASN A 95 10.19 -7.28 -11.22
N ARG A 96 9.56 -7.22 -10.03
CA ARG A 96 8.94 -8.38 -9.36
C ARG A 96 7.81 -9.07 -10.15
N LEU A 97 7.30 -8.46 -11.22
CA LEU A 97 6.34 -9.11 -12.13
C LEU A 97 6.96 -10.31 -12.85
N ASN A 98 8.28 -10.36 -13.02
CA ASN A 98 9.04 -11.45 -13.67
C ASN A 98 8.56 -11.85 -15.09
N ASN A 99 7.71 -11.03 -15.73
CA ASN A 99 7.24 -11.17 -17.10
C ASN A 99 7.73 -9.96 -17.92
N ARG A 100 8.47 -10.22 -19.01
CA ARG A 100 9.07 -9.15 -19.84
C ARG A 100 8.05 -8.23 -20.48
N GLN A 101 6.92 -8.75 -20.95
CA GLN A 101 5.87 -7.98 -21.61
C GLN A 101 5.16 -7.07 -20.60
N ALA A 102 4.76 -7.62 -19.45
CA ALA A 102 4.14 -6.85 -18.37
C ALA A 102 5.08 -5.75 -17.84
N ILE A 103 6.38 -6.07 -17.66
CA ILE A 103 7.40 -5.07 -17.29
C ILE A 103 7.52 -3.97 -18.35
N SER A 104 7.44 -4.29 -19.65
CA SER A 104 7.48 -3.28 -20.71
C SER A 104 6.25 -2.37 -20.65
N GLN A 105 5.04 -2.94 -20.65
CA GLN A 105 3.79 -2.17 -20.62
C GLN A 105 3.74 -1.20 -19.43
N VAL A 106 4.09 -1.66 -18.23
CA VAL A 106 4.13 -0.80 -17.05
C VAL A 106 5.18 0.29 -17.19
N ARG A 107 6.38 -0.01 -17.69
CA ARG A 107 7.43 1.00 -17.91
C ARG A 107 7.03 2.02 -18.99
N ASP A 108 6.42 1.57 -20.08
CA ASP A 108 5.92 2.44 -21.15
C ASP A 108 4.85 3.39 -20.61
N TYR A 109 3.89 2.88 -19.82
CA TYR A 109 2.91 3.73 -19.14
C TYR A 109 3.58 4.72 -18.17
N CYS A 110 4.47 4.25 -17.29
CA CYS A 110 5.14 5.10 -16.30
C CYS A 110 6.06 6.17 -16.91
N ASN A 111 6.62 5.94 -18.09
CA ASN A 111 7.61 6.82 -18.73
C ASN A 111 7.06 7.68 -19.86
N LYS A 112 5.93 7.31 -20.47
CA LYS A 112 5.33 8.03 -21.62
C LYS A 112 3.93 8.53 -21.28
N THR A 113 3.02 7.62 -20.96
CA THR A 113 1.60 7.93 -20.74
C THR A 113 1.40 8.79 -19.50
N LEU A 114 1.91 8.35 -18.34
CA LEU A 114 1.70 9.04 -17.07
C LEU A 114 2.23 10.50 -17.08
N PRO A 115 3.46 10.80 -17.54
CA PRO A 115 3.91 12.19 -17.75
C PRO A 115 2.95 13.04 -18.58
N SER A 116 2.50 12.51 -19.73
CA SER A 116 1.61 13.24 -20.63
C SER A 116 0.23 13.55 -20.04
N LEU A 117 -0.17 12.83 -18.98
CA LEU A 117 -1.43 13.02 -18.28
C LEU A 117 -1.34 14.02 -17.12
N ILE A 118 -0.24 14.04 -16.35
CA ILE A 118 -0.20 14.76 -15.06
C ILE A 118 0.87 15.84 -14.92
N ASP A 119 1.91 15.88 -15.74
CA ASP A 119 3.04 16.80 -15.51
C ASP A 119 2.64 18.29 -15.68
N GLY A 120 1.54 18.56 -16.39
CA GLY A 120 0.93 19.90 -16.48
C GLY A 120 0.01 20.27 -15.31
N VAL A 121 -0.33 19.32 -14.43
CA VAL A 121 -1.23 19.51 -13.26
C VAL A 121 -0.43 19.54 -11.96
N ILE A 122 0.49 18.59 -11.78
CA ILE A 122 1.27 18.42 -10.56
C ILE A 122 2.67 17.84 -10.87
N PRO A 123 3.74 18.37 -10.27
CA PRO A 123 5.06 17.74 -10.38
C PRO A 123 5.04 16.32 -9.81
N ARG A 124 5.65 15.37 -10.54
CA ARG A 124 5.68 13.94 -10.13
C ARG A 124 6.28 13.72 -8.74
N SER A 125 7.25 14.55 -8.34
CA SER A 125 7.81 14.55 -6.99
C SER A 125 6.77 14.92 -5.92
N THR A 126 5.94 15.94 -6.17
CA THR A 126 4.83 16.34 -5.31
C THR A 126 3.76 15.25 -5.25
N PHE A 127 3.35 14.69 -6.40
CA PHE A 127 2.39 13.59 -6.45
C PHE A 127 2.86 12.40 -5.61
N ASN A 128 4.07 11.90 -5.88
CA ASN A 128 4.65 10.78 -5.13
C ASN A 128 4.82 11.10 -3.64
N SER A 129 5.17 12.34 -3.27
CA SER A 129 5.30 12.75 -1.86
C SER A 129 3.96 12.67 -1.12
N ILE A 130 2.86 13.09 -1.76
CA ILE A 130 1.50 12.98 -1.21
C ILE A 130 1.05 11.51 -1.16
N THR A 131 1.22 10.74 -2.23
CA THR A 131 0.90 9.30 -2.26
C THR A 131 1.60 8.52 -1.14
N ASN A 132 2.85 8.86 -0.81
CA ASN A 132 3.59 8.21 0.28
C ASN A 132 3.15 8.65 1.68
N GLN A 133 2.56 9.84 1.83
CA GLN A 133 2.01 10.33 3.11
C GLN A 133 0.63 9.75 3.41
N LEU A 134 -0.22 9.54 2.38
CA LEU A 134 -1.60 9.10 2.52
C LEU A 134 -1.80 7.90 3.47
N PRO A 135 -1.06 6.77 3.38
CA PRO A 135 -1.32 5.60 4.23
C PRO A 135 -1.21 5.86 5.74
N ASN A 136 -0.42 6.86 6.15
CA ASN A 136 -0.13 7.17 7.55
C ASN A 136 -0.67 8.54 8.00
N ASN A 137 -1.50 9.20 7.17
CA ASN A 137 -2.05 10.52 7.46
C ASN A 137 -3.56 10.56 7.15
N PRO A 138 -4.42 10.13 8.09
CA PRO A 138 -5.88 10.11 7.89
C PRO A 138 -6.48 11.49 7.58
N THR A 139 -5.94 12.57 8.15
CA THR A 139 -6.39 13.94 7.85
C THR A 139 -6.16 14.29 6.38
N LEU A 140 -4.98 13.93 5.83
CA LEU A 140 -4.68 14.14 4.41
C LEU A 140 -5.52 13.24 3.50
N GLN A 141 -5.87 12.02 3.93
CA GLN A 141 -6.83 11.16 3.20
C GLN A 141 -8.17 11.88 3.03
N THR A 142 -8.79 12.32 4.14
CA THR A 142 -10.07 13.04 4.10
C THR A 142 -10.00 14.31 3.24
N GLN A 143 -8.93 15.10 3.36
CA GLN A 143 -8.77 16.32 2.54
C GLN A 143 -8.65 16.03 1.04
N VAL A 144 -7.99 14.93 0.65
CA VAL A 144 -7.92 14.50 -0.75
C VAL A 144 -9.26 13.95 -1.25
N GLU A 145 -9.99 13.19 -0.42
CA GLU A 145 -11.34 12.70 -0.73
C GLU A 145 -12.34 13.85 -0.93
N ASP A 146 -12.36 14.82 -0.02
CA ASP A 146 -13.18 16.04 -0.13
C ASP A 146 -12.83 16.83 -1.40
N ALA A 147 -11.54 16.99 -1.71
CA ALA A 147 -11.10 17.65 -2.94
C ALA A 147 -11.58 16.92 -4.20
N MET A 148 -11.47 15.59 -4.26
CA MET A 148 -11.99 14.79 -5.38
C MET A 148 -13.51 14.95 -5.53
N LEU A 149 -14.26 14.85 -4.43
CA LEU A 149 -15.72 15.02 -4.45
C LEU A 149 -16.14 16.42 -4.91
N ASN A 150 -15.40 17.47 -4.52
CA ASN A 150 -15.66 18.84 -4.95
C ASN A 150 -15.39 19.04 -6.45
N ILE A 151 -14.28 18.49 -6.97
CA ILE A 151 -13.97 18.50 -8.41
C ILE A 151 -15.07 17.78 -9.21
N LEU A 152 -15.51 16.60 -8.76
CA LEU A 152 -16.56 15.84 -9.43
C LEU A 152 -17.91 16.57 -9.45
N LYS A 153 -18.31 17.21 -8.34
CA LYS A 153 -19.52 18.05 -8.29
C LYS A 153 -19.43 19.24 -9.26
N GLN A 154 -18.27 19.91 -9.33
CA GLN A 154 -18.05 21.02 -10.26
C GLN A 154 -18.11 20.57 -11.74
N ARG A 155 -17.64 19.35 -12.05
CA ARG A 155 -17.73 18.76 -13.40
C ARG A 155 -19.13 18.26 -13.78
N GLN A 156 -20.04 18.10 -12.80
CA GLN A 156 -21.44 17.68 -13.03
C GLN A 156 -22.44 18.85 -13.02
N GLY A 157 -22.02 20.03 -12.53
CA GLY A 157 -22.82 21.26 -12.51
C GLY A 157 -22.56 22.23 -13.66
N ASN A 158 -21.70 21.83 -14.62
CA ASN A 158 -21.42 22.52 -15.88
C ASN A 158 -21.82 21.63 -17.06
#